data_AF-A0A3N4J3J4-F1
#
_entry.id   AF-A0A3N4J3J4-F1
#
_cell.length_a   1.000
_cell.length_b   1.000
_cell.length_c   1.000
_cell.angle_alpha   90.00
_cell.angle_beta   90.00
_cell.angle_gamma   90.00
#
_symmetry.space_group_name_H-M   'P 1'
#
loop_
_entity.id
_entity.type
_entity.pdbx_description
1 polymer ?
#
loop_
_entity_poly.entity_id
_entity_poly.type
_entity_poly.pdbx_seq_one_letter_code
_entity_poly.pdbx_strand_id
1 'polypeptide(L)'
;EHRILWQPAEQWANYAFTDEMSIEIGGFYGPCFVWREKSEKWEDDYVRAKKKQRASIMCRGMISYDWKGPFWVWESETEEEKARATKDIINYNDNYGEEESCLNTAWWASEEWKELQIRELS
;
A
#
# COMPACT_ATOMS: atom_id res chain seq x y z
N GLU A 1 -25.21 -9.81 30.92
CA GLU A 1 -24.52 -9.49 29.66
C GLU A 1 -23.77 -10.72 29.17
N HIS A 2 -24.18 -11.29 28.04
CA HIS A 2 -23.47 -12.42 27.42
C HIS A 2 -22.29 -11.87 26.65
N ARG A 3 -21.06 -12.08 27.13
CA ARG A 3 -19.86 -11.83 26.32
C ARG A 3 -19.83 -12.87 25.20
N ILE A 4 -20.06 -12.42 23.97
CA ILE A 4 -19.82 -13.23 22.78
C ILE A 4 -18.32 -13.51 22.73
N LEU A 5 -17.94 -14.78 22.80
CA LEU A 5 -16.55 -15.20 22.62
C LEU A 5 -16.13 -14.83 21.19
N TRP A 6 -15.09 -14.01 21.07
CA TRP A 6 -14.53 -13.63 19.78
C TRP A 6 -13.97 -14.88 19.10
N GLN A 7 -14.50 -15.23 17.92
CA GLN A 7 -14.09 -16.37 17.09
C GLN A 7 -13.59 -15.85 15.75
N PRO A 8 -12.31 -15.47 15.62
CA PRO A 8 -11.77 -14.78 14.45
C PRO A 8 -11.83 -15.65 13.21
N ALA A 9 -11.56 -16.94 13.37
CA ALA A 9 -11.63 -17.90 12.29
C ALA A 9 -13.05 -17.94 11.69
N GLU A 10 -14.10 -17.94 12.51
CA GLU A 10 -15.47 -17.97 12.01
C GLU A 10 -15.92 -16.61 11.46
N GLN A 11 -15.52 -15.52 12.11
CA GLN A 11 -15.95 -14.17 11.76
C GLN A 11 -15.20 -13.58 10.55
N TRP A 12 -13.93 -13.98 10.34
CA TRP A 12 -13.05 -13.41 9.32
C TRP A 12 -12.72 -14.38 8.18
N ALA A 13 -13.06 -15.68 8.27
CA ALA A 13 -12.75 -16.65 7.21
C ALA A 13 -13.32 -16.28 5.83
N ASN A 14 -14.43 -15.57 5.80
CA ASN A 14 -15.09 -15.17 4.55
C ASN A 14 -14.57 -13.84 3.98
N TYR A 15 -13.63 -13.19 4.66
CA TYR A 15 -13.05 -11.92 4.22
C TYR A 15 -11.66 -12.15 3.63
N ALA A 16 -11.38 -11.41 2.56
CA ALA A 16 -10.06 -11.32 1.95
C ALA A 16 -9.58 -9.87 2.04
N PHE A 17 -8.30 -9.72 2.37
CA PHE A 17 -7.60 -8.45 2.44
C PHE A 17 -6.75 -8.30 1.20
N THR A 18 -6.87 -7.16 0.54
CA THR A 18 -6.01 -6.80 -0.59
C THR A 18 -5.31 -5.49 -0.30
N ASP A 19 -4.05 -5.39 -0.69
CA ASP A 19 -3.30 -4.15 -0.59
C ASP A 19 -2.22 -4.09 -1.67
N GLU A 20 -1.81 -2.87 -2.00
CA GLU A 20 -0.67 -2.55 -2.86
C GLU A 20 0.57 -2.25 -2.01
N MET A 21 1.72 -2.82 -2.39
CA MET A 21 2.99 -2.53 -1.72
C MET A 21 4.15 -2.38 -2.69
N SER A 22 5.16 -1.62 -2.28
CA SER A 22 6.44 -1.53 -2.97
C SER A 22 7.48 -2.43 -2.29
N ILE A 23 8.16 -3.25 -3.09
CA ILE A 23 9.27 -4.08 -2.66
C ILE A 23 10.55 -3.46 -3.20
N GLU A 24 11.37 -2.87 -2.33
CA GLU A 24 12.68 -2.36 -2.70
C GLU A 24 13.68 -3.52 -2.87
N ILE A 25 14.24 -3.71 -4.06
CA ILE A 25 15.25 -4.75 -4.30
C ILE A 25 16.55 -4.36 -3.60
N GLY A 26 16.84 -5.07 -2.51
CA GLY A 26 17.99 -4.82 -1.65
C GLY A 26 17.82 -3.58 -0.74
N GLY A 27 16.59 -3.14 -0.48
CA GLY A 27 16.34 -2.39 0.74
C GLY A 27 16.72 -3.28 1.94
N PHE A 28 17.72 -2.90 2.73
CA PHE A 28 18.08 -3.62 3.94
C PHE A 28 17.63 -2.84 5.18
N TYR A 29 16.85 -3.50 6.03
CA TYR A 29 16.77 -3.14 7.44
C TYR A 29 17.93 -3.84 8.18
N GLY A 30 19.00 -3.08 8.45
CA GLY A 30 20.18 -3.57 9.18
C GLY A 30 21.47 -3.66 8.36
N PRO A 31 22.59 -4.05 9.00
CA PRO A 31 23.90 -4.14 8.36
C PRO A 31 23.89 -5.15 7.21
N CYS A 32 24.34 -4.72 6.03
CA CYS A 32 24.40 -5.56 4.85
C CYS A 32 25.77 -6.25 4.78
N PHE A 33 25.81 -7.58 4.83
CA PHE A 33 27.04 -8.33 4.57
C PHE A 33 27.26 -8.43 3.07
N VAL A 34 28.17 -7.61 2.54
CA VAL A 34 28.65 -7.71 1.17
C VAL A 34 29.80 -8.70 1.13
N TRP A 35 29.70 -9.72 0.30
CA TRP A 35 30.81 -10.64 0.03
C TRP A 35 31.67 -10.03 -1.06
N ARG A 36 32.98 -9.91 -0.82
CA ARG A 36 33.97 -9.36 -1.74
C ARG A 36 34.95 -10.45 -2.17
N GLU A 37 35.31 -10.49 -3.45
CA GLU A 37 36.44 -11.31 -3.89
C GLU A 37 37.79 -10.66 -3.50
N LYS A 38 38.83 -11.47 -3.29
CA LYS A 38 40.15 -10.99 -2.85
C LYS A 38 40.78 -10.00 -3.84
N SER A 39 40.46 -10.14 -5.13
CA SER A 39 40.95 -9.32 -6.25
C SER A 39 40.27 -7.95 -6.36
N GLU A 40 39.11 -7.74 -5.74
CA GLU A 40 38.37 -6.49 -5.89
C GLU A 40 38.93 -5.39 -4.98
N LYS A 41 38.88 -4.14 -5.45
CA LYS A 41 39.36 -2.97 -4.72
C LYS A 41 38.41 -2.64 -3.57
N TRP A 42 38.95 -2.34 -2.39
CA TRP A 42 38.17 -1.82 -1.26
C TRP A 42 37.71 -0.39 -1.57
N GLU A 43 36.41 -0.12 -1.48
CA GLU A 43 35.86 1.24 -1.50
C GLU A 43 35.18 1.53 -0.15
N ASP A 44 35.52 2.66 0.48
CA ASP A 44 34.98 3.02 1.80
C ASP A 44 33.47 3.32 1.77
N ASP A 45 32.93 3.53 0.57
CA ASP A 45 31.52 3.73 0.30
C ASP A 45 30.67 2.48 0.56
N TYR A 46 31.25 1.28 0.72
CA TYR A 46 30.46 0.08 1.03
C TYR A 46 29.77 0.12 2.41
N VAL A 47 30.23 0.96 3.33
CA VAL A 47 29.65 1.07 4.69
C VAL A 47 28.58 2.18 4.77
N ARG A 48 28.60 3.15 3.85
CA ARG A 48 27.77 4.38 3.95
C ARG A 48 27.36 5.00 2.61
N ALA A 49 27.39 4.27 1.49
CA ALA A 49 26.87 4.78 0.23
C ALA A 49 25.40 5.17 0.41
N LYS A 50 25.15 6.49 0.39
CA LYS A 50 23.80 7.05 0.31
C LYS A 50 23.01 6.29 -0.74
N LYS A 51 21.86 5.79 -0.30
CA LYS A 51 20.81 5.07 -1.04
C LYS A 51 20.81 5.44 -2.54
N LYS A 52 21.56 4.70 -3.37
CA LYS A 52 21.37 4.76 -4.83
C LYS A 52 19.95 4.26 -5.06
N GLN A 53 19.14 5.03 -5.77
CA GLN A 53 17.75 4.71 -6.14
C GLN A 53 17.67 3.24 -6.57
N ARG A 54 17.19 2.37 -5.67
CA ARG A 54 17.13 0.94 -5.94
C ARG A 54 15.86 0.67 -6.74
N ALA A 55 15.94 -0.30 -7.65
CA ALA A 55 14.77 -0.79 -8.35
C ALA A 55 13.71 -1.22 -7.32
N SER A 56 12.53 -0.63 -7.40
CA SER A 56 11.36 -1.02 -6.63
C SER A 56 10.39 -1.75 -7.55
N ILE A 57 9.76 -2.79 -7.02
CA ILE A 57 8.68 -3.50 -7.68
C ILE A 57 7.38 -3.12 -6.96
N MET A 58 6.39 -2.63 -7.70
CA MET A 58 5.03 -2.50 -7.17
C MET A 58 4.32 -3.84 -7.32
N CYS A 59 3.62 -4.27 -6.29
CA CYS A 59 2.82 -5.49 -6.33
C CYS A 59 1.52 -5.32 -5.54
N ARG A 60 0.53 -6.14 -5.89
CA ARG A 60 -0.73 -6.28 -5.17
C ARG A 60 -0.87 -7.70 -4.72
N GLY A 61 -1.20 -7.88 -3.46
CA GLY A 61 -1.45 -9.20 -2.89
C GLY A 61 -2.86 -9.32 -2.37
N MET A 62 -3.37 -10.55 -2.33
CA MET A 62 -4.56 -10.89 -1.57
C MET A 62 -4.23 -11.95 -0.53
N ILE A 63 -4.74 -11.80 0.69
CA ILE A 63 -4.65 -12.80 1.76
C ILE A 63 -6.03 -12.98 2.40
N SER A 64 -6.36 -14.22 2.76
CA SER A 64 -7.50 -14.52 3.61
C SER A 64 -7.08 -15.47 4.72
N TYR A 65 -8.00 -15.81 5.62
CA TYR A 65 -7.72 -16.78 6.66
C TYR A 65 -7.27 -18.12 6.04
N ASP A 66 -6.09 -18.60 6.46
CA ASP A 66 -5.45 -19.84 6.00
C ASP A 66 -5.20 -19.94 4.48
N TRP A 67 -5.23 -18.83 3.74
CA TRP A 67 -4.96 -18.84 2.31
C TRP A 67 -4.24 -17.59 1.81
N LYS A 68 -3.22 -17.82 0.97
CA LYS A 68 -2.59 -16.77 0.18
C LYS A 68 -3.29 -16.72 -1.16
N GLY A 69 -3.97 -15.61 -1.41
CA GLY A 69 -4.65 -15.34 -2.66
C GLY A 69 -3.67 -14.99 -3.78
N PRO A 70 -4.19 -14.54 -4.94
CA PRO A 70 -3.34 -14.20 -6.05
C PRO A 70 -2.44 -13.00 -5.74
N PHE A 71 -1.32 -12.95 -6.45
CA PHE A 71 -0.29 -11.95 -6.28
C PHE A 71 0.12 -11.43 -7.65
N TRP A 72 -0.04 -10.13 -7.86
CA TRP A 72 0.22 -9.47 -9.12
C TRP A 72 1.42 -8.56 -8.95
N VAL A 73 2.39 -8.69 -9.84
CA VAL A 73 3.54 -7.80 -9.92
C VAL A 73 3.30 -6.85 -11.09
N TRP A 74 3.35 -5.55 -10.84
CA TRP A 74 3.29 -4.57 -11.92
C TRP A 74 4.56 -4.64 -12.76
N GLU A 75 4.37 -4.60 -14.07
CA GLU A 75 5.46 -4.38 -15.01
C GLU A 75 5.99 -2.96 -14.84
N SER A 76 7.26 -2.76 -15.19
CA SER A 76 7.84 -1.41 -15.17
C SER A 76 7.10 -0.53 -16.17
N GLU A 77 6.44 0.51 -15.68
CA GLU A 77 5.84 1.52 -16.54
C GLU A 77 6.88 2.11 -17.49
N THR A 78 6.46 2.31 -18.73
CA THR A 78 7.21 3.08 -19.71
C THR A 78 7.29 4.55 -19.27
N GLU A 79 8.29 5.28 -19.75
CA GLU A 79 8.43 6.71 -19.43
C GLU A 79 7.20 7.53 -19.87
N GLU A 80 6.53 7.10 -20.95
CA GLU A 80 5.30 7.71 -21.45
C GLU A 80 4.11 7.48 -20.50
N GLU A 81 3.99 6.27 -19.94
CA GLU A 81 2.95 5.94 -18.95
C GLU A 81 3.17 6.70 -17.65
N LYS A 82 4.41 6.78 -17.15
CA LYS A 82 4.75 7.59 -15.98
C LYS A 82 4.40 9.06 -16.18
N ALA A 83 4.75 9.62 -17.34
CA ALA A 83 4.47 11.01 -17.66
C ALA A 83 2.95 11.28 -17.74
N ARG A 84 2.20 10.35 -18.33
CA ARG A 84 0.73 10.43 -18.40
C ARG A 84 0.10 10.31 -17.01
N ALA A 85 0.47 9.31 -16.23
CA ALA A 85 -0.03 9.11 -14.87
C ALA A 85 0.28 10.31 -13.97
N THR A 86 1.48 10.87 -14.08
CA THR A 86 1.85 12.09 -13.34
C THR A 86 0.95 13.26 -13.72
N LYS A 87 0.70 13.46 -15.01
CA LYS A 87 -0.20 14.51 -15.51
C LYS A 87 -1.64 14.30 -15.04
N ASP A 88 -2.12 13.06 -15.07
CA ASP A 88 -3.48 12.71 -14.65
C ASP A 88 -3.66 12.91 -13.14
N ILE A 89 -2.65 12.56 -12.32
CA ILE A 89 -2.65 12.83 -10.87
C ILE A 89 -2.67 14.34 -10.59
N ILE A 90 -1.87 15.13 -11.30
CA ILE A 90 -1.87 16.59 -11.14
C ILE A 90 -3.25 17.16 -11.47
N ASN A 91 -3.82 16.80 -12.63
CA ASN A 91 -5.15 17.25 -13.02
C ASN A 91 -6.25 16.81 -12.03
N TYR A 92 -6.13 15.61 -11.48
CA TYR A 92 -7.06 15.10 -10.47
C TYR A 92 -6.96 15.91 -9.18
N ASN A 93 -5.73 16.15 -8.69
CA ASN A 93 -5.49 16.93 -7.48
C ASN A 93 -5.97 18.38 -7.60
N ASP A 94 -5.89 18.98 -8.79
CA ASP A 94 -6.40 20.34 -9.04
C ASP A 94 -7.93 20.43 -8.86
N ASN A 95 -8.67 19.35 -9.12
CA ASN A 95 -10.14 19.29 -8.98
C ASN A 95 -10.60 18.64 -7.66
N TYR A 96 -9.68 18.02 -6.91
CA TYR A 96 -9.98 17.16 -5.76
C TYR A 96 -10.75 17.88 -4.64
N GLY A 97 -10.39 19.13 -4.33
CA GLY A 97 -10.98 19.84 -3.19
C GLY A 97 -12.47 20.14 -3.34
N GLU A 98 -12.94 20.46 -4.56
CA GLU A 98 -14.34 20.76 -4.82
C GLU A 98 -15.19 19.48 -4.89
N GLU A 99 -14.67 18.43 -5.52
CA GLU A 99 -15.33 17.13 -5.59
C GLU A 99 -15.44 16.49 -4.20
N GLU A 100 -14.37 16.49 -3.40
CA GLU A 100 -14.37 15.97 -2.04
C GLU A 100 -15.38 16.71 -1.15
N SER A 101 -15.48 18.04 -1.28
CA SER A 101 -16.46 18.84 -0.55
C SER A 101 -17.90 18.48 -0.93
N CYS A 102 -18.17 18.32 -2.23
CA CYS A 102 -19.50 17.91 -2.73
C CYS A 102 -19.87 16.49 -2.26
N LEU A 103 -18.94 15.55 -2.38
CA LEU A 103 -19.13 14.15 -1.99
C LEU A 103 -19.32 14.00 -0.49
N ASN A 104 -18.52 14.70 0.32
CA ASN A 104 -18.72 14.74 1.76
C ASN A 104 -20.10 15.31 2.09
N THR A 105 -20.49 16.44 1.52
CA THR A 105 -21.82 17.04 1.77
C THR A 105 -22.95 16.06 1.43
N ALA A 106 -22.85 15.36 0.30
CA ALA A 106 -23.81 14.34 -0.09
C ALA A 106 -23.82 13.14 0.88
N TRP A 107 -22.65 12.69 1.33
CA TRP A 107 -22.50 11.63 2.31
C TRP A 107 -23.13 12.00 3.66
N TRP A 108 -22.86 13.20 4.18
CA TRP A 108 -23.47 13.72 5.41
C TRP A 108 -24.99 13.80 5.32
N ALA A 109 -25.54 14.03 4.13
CA ALA A 109 -26.99 14.09 3.90
C ALA A 109 -27.65 12.72 3.74
N SER A 110 -26.86 11.65 3.52
CA SER A 110 -27.35 10.30 3.26
C SER A 110 -28.09 9.70 4.45
N GLU A 111 -29.00 8.76 4.15
CA GLU A 111 -29.74 8.02 5.16
C GLU A 111 -28.82 7.05 5.93
N GLU A 112 -27.87 6.42 5.22
CA GLU A 112 -26.84 5.56 5.80
C GLU A 112 -26.02 6.27 6.88
N TRP A 113 -25.61 7.53 6.64
CA TRP A 113 -24.89 8.31 7.63
C TRP A 113 -25.73 8.61 8.88
N LYS A 114 -27.02 8.88 8.72
CA LYS A 114 -27.94 9.13 9.84
C LYS A 114 -28.17 7.88 10.67
N GLU A 115 -28.37 6.74 10.02
CA GLU A 115 -28.49 5.45 10.71
C GLU A 115 -27.22 5.09 11.47
N LEU A 116 -26.06 5.36 10.88
CA LEU A 116 -24.76 5.16 11.52
C LEU A 116 -24.60 6.06 12.75
N GLN A 117 -24.95 7.35 12.65
CA GLN A 117 -24.93 8.25 13.82
C GLN A 117 -25.85 7.77 14.94
N ILE A 118 -27.08 7.33 14.63
CA ILE A 118 -28.02 6.84 15.63
C ILE A 118 -27.46 5.60 16.34
N ARG A 119 -26.82 4.69 15.60
CA ARG A 119 -26.24 3.45 16.14
C ARG A 119 -25.02 3.69 17.03
N GLU A 120 -24.17 4.65 16.68
CA GLU A 120 -22.93 4.93 17.44
C GLU A 120 -23.16 5.89 18.62
N LEU A 121 -24.23 6.69 18.61
CA LEU A 121 -24.58 7.65 19.68
C LEU A 121 -25.65 7.12 20.67
N SER A 122 -26.18 5.91 20.47
CA SER A 122 -27.07 5.23 21.43
C SER A 122 -26.29 4.37 22.42
#